data_AF-A0A2V7Q6P2-F1
#
_entry.id   AF-A0A2V7Q6P2-F1
#
_cell.length_a   1.000
_cell.length_b   1.000
_cell.length_c   1.000
_cell.angle_alpha   90.00
_cell.angle_beta   90.00
_cell.angle_gamma   90.00
#
_symmetry.space_group_name_H-M   'P 1'
#
loop_
_entity.id
_entity.type
_entity.pdbx_description
1 polymer ?
#
loop_
_entity_poly.entity_id
_entity_poly.type
_entity_poly.pdbx_seq_one_letter_code
_entity_poly.pdbx_strand_id
1 'polypeptide(L)'
;MRRVVIVVPSLFTLFNLFFGIWSMVLASRGEFYRAGWYIFFAGVLDALDGRVARLSRTGTRFGAELDSLVDVVSFGVAPAFLIYQLEFAVAGQAEWIFCYFYVMAAAIRLARFNITQA
;
A
#
# COMPACT_ATOMS: atom_id res chain seq x y z
N MET A 1 -11.20 -24.16 -14.04
CA MET A 1 -10.48 -24.10 -12.74
C MET A 1 -9.29 -23.14 -12.73
N ARG A 2 -8.46 -23.03 -13.79
CA ARG A 2 -7.30 -22.10 -13.85
C ARG A 2 -7.63 -20.59 -13.66
N ARG A 3 -8.82 -20.10 -14.06
CA ARG A 3 -9.18 -18.67 -13.90
C ARG A 3 -9.40 -18.23 -12.45
N VAL A 4 -9.93 -19.10 -11.59
CA VAL A 4 -10.22 -18.74 -10.19
C VAL A 4 -8.92 -18.50 -9.42
N VAL A 5 -7.89 -19.31 -9.67
CA VAL A 5 -6.60 -19.24 -8.97
C VAL A 5 -5.76 -18.00 -9.37
N ILE A 6 -6.13 -17.32 -10.45
CA ILE A 6 -5.51 -16.06 -10.90
C ILE A 6 -6.20 -14.84 -10.25
N VAL A 7 -7.48 -14.96 -9.89
CA VAL A 7 -8.28 -13.84 -9.35
C VAL A 7 -8.09 -13.69 -7.84
N VAL A 8 -7.83 -14.79 -7.13
CA VAL A 8 -7.70 -14.77 -5.66
C VAL A 8 -6.58 -13.82 -5.18
N PRO A 9 -5.36 -13.87 -5.72
CA PRO A 9 -4.29 -12.97 -5.30
C PRO A 9 -4.65 -11.50 -5.52
N SER A 10 -5.04 -11.17 -6.76
CA SER A 10 -5.44 -9.81 -7.14
C SER A 10 -6.60 -9.24 -6.31
N LEU A 11 -7.47 -10.10 -5.77
CA LEU A 11 -8.55 -9.66 -4.88
C LEU A 11 -8.00 -9.19 -3.52
N PHE A 12 -7.02 -9.91 -2.95
CA PHE A 12 -6.35 -9.48 -1.71
C PHE A 12 -5.60 -8.18 -1.91
N THR A 13 -4.92 -8.02 -3.04
CA THR A 13 -4.30 -6.74 -3.43
C THR A 13 -5.32 -5.60 -3.48
N LEU A 14 -6.49 -5.83 -4.08
CA LEU A 14 -7.53 -4.80 -4.16
C LEU A 14 -8.13 -4.46 -2.78
N PHE A 15 -8.25 -5.45 -1.88
CA PHE A 15 -8.63 -5.17 -0.51
C PHE A 15 -7.55 -4.40 0.24
N ASN A 16 -6.27 -4.74 0.07
CA ASN A 16 -5.14 -3.96 0.60
C ASN A 16 -5.30 -2.47 0.21
N LEU A 17 -5.54 -2.19 -1.07
CA LEU A 17 -5.80 -0.83 -1.56
C LEU A 17 -6.99 -0.16 -0.86
N PHE A 18 -8.09 -0.88 -0.65
CA PHE A 18 -9.26 -0.36 0.07
C PHE A 18 -8.89 0.09 1.49
N PHE A 19 -8.13 -0.72 2.24
CA PHE A 19 -7.69 -0.37 3.59
C PHE A 19 -6.73 0.83 3.58
N GLY A 20 -5.82 0.91 2.61
CA GLY A 20 -4.95 2.07 2.41
C GLY A 20 -5.71 3.38 2.17
N ILE A 21 -6.70 3.36 1.27
CA ILE A 21 -7.55 4.54 1.00
C ILE A 21 -8.40 4.90 2.21
N TRP A 22 -8.99 3.90 2.88
CA TRP A 22 -9.83 4.16 4.05
C TRP A 22 -9.04 4.77 5.20
N SER A 23 -7.78 4.35 5.39
CA SER A 23 -6.87 4.99 6.33
C SER A 23 -6.71 6.49 6.03
N MET A 24 -6.48 6.86 4.77
CA MET A 24 -6.34 8.27 4.38
C MET A 24 -7.63 9.06 4.65
N VAL A 25 -8.81 8.46 4.39
CA VAL A 25 -10.10 9.09 4.72
C VAL A 25 -10.28 9.30 6.23
N LEU A 26 -9.85 8.34 7.06
CA LEU A 26 -9.91 8.49 8.51
C LEU A 26 -8.91 9.52 9.03
N ALA A 27 -7.70 9.57 8.47
CA ALA A 27 -6.68 10.56 8.79
C ALA A 27 -7.15 11.99 8.45
N SER A 28 -7.88 12.17 7.33
CA SER A 28 -8.44 13.48 6.99
C SER A 28 -9.55 13.96 7.94
N ARG A 29 -10.18 13.03 8.67
CA ARG A 29 -11.17 13.31 9.72
C ARG A 29 -10.56 13.46 11.11
N GLY A 30 -9.23 13.37 11.25
CA GLY A 30 -8.53 13.41 12.54
C GLY A 30 -8.60 12.11 13.34
N GLU A 31 -9.13 11.02 12.76
CA GLU A 31 -9.23 9.71 13.43
C GLU A 31 -7.92 8.90 13.30
N PHE A 32 -6.79 9.47 13.71
CA PHE A 32 -5.45 8.93 13.47
C PHE A 32 -5.23 7.52 14.01
N TYR A 33 -5.76 7.21 15.20
CA TYR A 33 -5.65 5.89 15.81
C TYR A 33 -6.29 4.81 14.94
N ARG A 34 -7.48 5.07 14.41
CA ARG A 34 -8.17 4.13 13.50
C ARG A 34 -7.48 4.08 12.14
N ALA A 35 -7.03 5.22 11.62
CA ALA A 35 -6.26 5.26 10.37
C ALA A 35 -5.03 4.33 10.43
N GLY A 36 -4.27 4.36 11.53
CA GLY A 36 -3.13 3.47 11.74
C GLY A 36 -3.51 1.98 11.73
N TRP A 37 -4.63 1.60 12.35
CA TRP A 37 -5.14 0.23 12.29
C TRP A 37 -5.50 -0.23 10.87
N TYR A 38 -6.04 0.66 10.04
CA TYR A 38 -6.33 0.33 8.64
C TYR A 38 -5.06 0.13 7.81
N ILE A 39 -3.98 0.87 8.06
CA ILE A 39 -2.66 0.61 7.46
C ILE A 39 -2.13 -0.76 7.92
N PHE A 40 -2.32 -1.11 9.19
CA PHE A 40 -1.94 -2.43 9.69
C PHE A 40 -2.71 -3.56 8.99
N PHE A 41 -4.04 -3.42 8.83
CA PHE A 41 -4.84 -4.41 8.11
C PHE A 41 -4.47 -4.52 6.63
N ALA A 42 -4.11 -3.41 5.98
CA ALA A 42 -3.52 -3.43 4.64
C ALA A 42 -2.24 -4.29 4.61
N GLY A 43 -1.35 -4.13 5.60
CA GLY A 43 -0.16 -4.97 5.83
C GLY A 43 -0.44 -6.46 5.96
N VAL A 44 -1.49 -6.82 6.68
CA VAL A 44 -1.88 -8.22 6.85
C VAL A 44 -2.34 -8.83 5.51
N LEU A 45 -3.12 -8.09 4.73
CA LEU A 45 -3.63 -8.57 3.44
C LEU A 45 -2.53 -8.70 2.39
N ASP A 46 -1.60 -7.74 2.35
CA ASP A 46 -0.40 -7.81 1.52
C ASP A 46 0.43 -9.08 1.79
N ALA A 47 0.71 -9.32 3.08
CA ALA A 47 1.47 -10.49 3.50
C ALA A 47 0.76 -11.82 3.14
N LEU A 48 -0.57 -11.83 3.17
CA LEU A 48 -1.37 -12.98 2.76
C LEU A 48 -1.36 -13.15 1.25
N ASP A 49 -1.52 -12.08 0.47
CA ASP A 49 -1.49 -12.12 -0.99
C ASP A 49 -0.15 -12.66 -1.50
N GLY A 50 0.95 -12.07 -1.06
CA GLY A 50 2.30 -12.49 -1.43
C GLY A 50 2.58 -13.96 -1.05
N ARG A 51 2.05 -14.45 0.07
CA ARG A 51 2.17 -15.87 0.46
C ARG A 51 1.31 -16.77 -0.44
N VAL A 52 0.08 -16.38 -0.73
CA VAL A 52 -0.83 -17.14 -1.60
C VAL A 52 -0.27 -17.20 -3.02
N ALA A 53 0.24 -16.10 -3.57
CA ALA A 53 0.86 -16.06 -4.90
C ALA A 53 2.06 -17.03 -5.01
N ARG A 54 2.92 -17.07 -3.98
CA ARG A 54 4.08 -17.98 -3.94
C ARG A 54 3.69 -19.45 -3.79
N LEU A 55 2.73 -19.76 -2.92
CA LEU A 55 2.27 -21.13 -2.66
C LEU A 55 1.48 -21.71 -3.84
N SER A 56 0.69 -20.88 -4.51
CA SER A 56 -0.21 -21.31 -5.59
C SER A 56 0.50 -21.53 -6.92
N ARG A 57 1.76 -21.07 -7.08
CA ARG A 57 2.47 -20.99 -8.37
C ARG A 57 1.64 -20.32 -9.49
N THR A 58 0.67 -19.50 -9.11
CA THR A 58 -0.27 -18.80 -10.00
C THR A 58 -0.03 -17.30 -10.05
N GLY A 59 1.12 -16.84 -9.54
CA GLY A 59 1.57 -15.46 -9.70
C GLY A 59 1.62 -15.11 -11.19
N THR A 60 0.75 -14.18 -11.61
CA THR A 60 0.80 -13.61 -12.95
C THR A 60 1.64 -12.35 -12.92
N ARG A 61 2.30 -12.04 -14.04
CA ARG A 61 3.05 -10.78 -14.18
C ARG A 61 2.17 -9.56 -13.88
N PHE A 62 0.91 -9.60 -14.32
CA PHE A 62 -0.06 -8.54 -14.00
C PHE A 62 -0.32 -8.40 -12.49
N GLY A 63 -0.51 -9.52 -11.77
CA GLY A 63 -0.72 -9.50 -10.33
C GLY A 63 0.48 -8.93 -9.57
N ALA A 64 1.71 -9.28 -9.97
CA ALA A 64 2.93 -8.75 -9.36
C ALA A 64 3.10 -7.23 -9.58
N GLU A 65 2.77 -6.74 -10.78
CA GLU A 65 2.76 -5.29 -11.06
C GLU A 65 1.66 -4.57 -10.26
N LEU A 66 0.46 -5.17 -10.18
CA LEU A 66 -0.65 -4.62 -9.40
C LEU A 66 -0.30 -4.51 -7.90
N ASP A 67 0.32 -5.56 -7.35
CA ASP A 67 0.81 -5.62 -5.97
C ASP A 67 1.79 -4.49 -5.66
N SER A 68 2.81 -4.35 -6.52
CA SER A 68 3.79 -3.27 -6.40
C SER A 68 3.16 -1.86 -6.44
N LEU A 69 2.15 -1.64 -7.29
CA LEU A 69 1.44 -0.36 -7.37
C LEU A 69 0.60 -0.09 -6.11
N VAL A 70 -0.11 -1.11 -5.63
CA VAL A 70 -0.94 -0.98 -4.42
C VAL A 70 -0.07 -0.77 -3.18
N ASP A 71 1.07 -1.44 -3.08
CA ASP A 71 2.02 -1.25 -1.98
C ASP A 71 2.54 0.17 -1.87
N VAL A 72 2.79 0.85 -3.01
CA VAL A 72 3.15 2.27 -2.99
C VAL A 72 2.03 3.11 -2.37
N VAL A 73 0.76 2.79 -2.66
CA VAL A 73 -0.38 3.52 -2.08
C VAL A 73 -0.55 3.20 -0.59
N SER A 74 -0.61 1.92 -0.23
CA SER A 74 -0.92 1.47 1.13
C SER A 74 0.21 1.67 2.13
N PHE A 75 1.47 1.54 1.71
CA PHE A 75 2.64 1.67 2.60
C PHE A 75 3.53 2.87 2.29
N GLY A 76 3.39 3.49 1.11
CA GLY A 76 4.05 4.76 0.82
C GLY A 76 3.14 5.94 1.12
N VAL A 77 2.04 6.06 0.38
CA VAL A 77 1.18 7.25 0.40
C VAL A 77 0.35 7.34 1.68
N ALA A 78 -0.31 6.26 2.11
CA ALA A 78 -1.20 6.30 3.27
C ALA A 78 -0.48 6.65 4.58
N PRO A 79 0.70 6.09 4.92
CA PRO A 79 1.44 6.49 6.11
C PRO A 79 1.96 7.93 6.01
N ALA A 80 2.44 8.35 4.83
CA ALA A 80 2.90 9.72 4.61
C ALA A 80 1.76 10.72 4.82
N PHE A 81 0.57 10.41 4.29
CA PHE A 81 -0.63 11.22 4.45
C PHE A 81 -1.09 11.26 5.92
N LEU A 82 -1.02 10.14 6.64
CA LEU A 82 -1.36 10.09 8.06
C LEU A 82 -0.44 11.01 8.87
N ILE A 83 0.88 10.92 8.66
CA ILE A 83 1.87 11.78 9.33
C ILE A 83 1.65 13.25 8.96
N TYR A 84 1.38 13.53 7.68
CA TYR A 84 1.06 14.88 7.22
C TYR A 84 -0.13 15.46 7.98
N GLN A 85 -1.22 14.72 8.08
CA GLN A 85 -2.41 15.18 8.79
C GLN A 85 -2.20 15.30 10.31
N LEU A 86 -1.33 14.47 10.89
CA LEU A 86 -1.05 14.47 12.32
C LEU A 86 -0.18 15.64 12.77
N GLU A 87 0.93 15.89 12.07
CA GLU A 87 1.99 16.80 12.54
C GLU A 87 2.13 18.06 11.67
N PHE A 88 1.77 17.98 10.39
CA PHE A 88 2.13 19.00 9.40
C PHE A 88 0.94 19.78 8.87
N ALA A 89 -0.30 19.37 9.13
CA ALA A 89 -1.50 20.07 8.66
C ALA A 89 -1.65 21.51 9.19
N VAL A 90 -0.96 21.85 10.29
CA VAL A 90 -0.96 23.19 10.91
C VAL A 90 0.38 23.92 10.68
N ALA A 91 1.41 23.17 10.30
CA ALA A 91 2.71 23.71 9.89
C ALA A 91 2.57 24.27 8.45
N GLY A 92 3.46 25.15 7.99
CA GLY A 92 3.27 26.02 6.82
C GLY A 92 3.12 25.34 5.44
N GLN A 93 3.58 26.01 4.38
CA GLN A 93 3.36 25.57 2.99
C GLN A 93 4.34 24.50 2.48
N ALA A 94 5.32 24.05 3.28
CA ALA A 94 6.48 23.31 2.77
C ALA A 94 6.73 21.93 3.40
N GLU A 95 6.02 21.54 4.47
CA GLU A 95 6.30 20.31 5.20
C GLU A 95 5.87 19.04 4.43
N TRP A 96 4.96 19.17 3.47
CA TRP A 96 4.60 18.10 2.54
C TRP A 96 5.81 17.56 1.75
N ILE A 97 6.92 18.32 1.66
CA ILE A 97 8.13 17.90 0.96
C ILE A 97 8.77 16.67 1.61
N PHE A 98 8.70 16.55 2.95
CA PHE A 98 9.21 15.36 3.65
C PHE A 98 8.38 14.12 3.31
N CYS A 99 7.06 14.28 3.23
CA CYS A 99 6.15 13.23 2.80
C CYS A 99 6.43 12.82 1.35
N TYR A 100 6.72 13.79 0.46
CA TYR A 100 7.13 13.52 -0.91
C TYR A 100 8.40 12.67 -0.97
N PHE A 101 9.47 13.05 -0.25
CA PHE A 101 10.72 12.28 -0.26
C PHE A 101 10.54 10.86 0.29
N TYR A 102 9.70 10.68 1.31
CA TYR A 102 9.35 9.36 1.82
C TYR A 102 8.66 8.50 0.76
N VAL A 103 7.60 9.02 0.12
CA VAL A 103 6.87 8.29 -0.93
C VAL A 103 7.77 8.00 -2.12
N MET A 104 8.61 8.94 -2.53
CA MET A 104 9.59 8.77 -3.61
C MET A 104 10.57 7.64 -3.29
N ALA A 105 11.13 7.61 -2.07
CA ALA A 105 12.04 6.54 -1.65
C ALA A 105 11.32 5.17 -1.63
N ALA A 106 10.08 5.12 -1.14
CA ALA A 106 9.27 3.91 -1.14
C ALA A 106 9.03 3.40 -2.57
N ALA A 107 8.62 4.27 -3.50
CA ALA A 107 8.38 3.93 -4.90
C ALA A 107 9.65 3.41 -5.59
N ILE A 108 10.80 4.06 -5.40
CA ILE A 108 12.07 3.60 -5.98
C ILE A 108 12.47 2.24 -5.41
N ARG A 109 12.29 2.01 -4.10
CA ARG A 109 12.59 0.72 -3.45
C ARG A 109 11.74 -0.40 -4.05
N LEU A 110 10.44 -0.18 -4.21
CA LEU A 110 9.50 -1.15 -4.80
C LEU A 110 9.80 -1.40 -6.28
N ALA A 111 10.06 -0.36 -7.07
CA ALA A 111 10.47 -0.51 -8.46
C ALA A 111 11.74 -1.36 -8.57
N ARG A 112 12.79 -1.08 -7.78
CA ARG A 112 14.01 -1.89 -7.77
C ARG A 112 13.77 -3.35 -7.39
N PHE A 113 12.89 -3.58 -6.41
CA PHE A 113 12.52 -4.92 -5.99
C PHE A 113 11.85 -5.70 -7.13
N ASN A 114 10.89 -5.07 -7.83
CA ASN A 114 10.17 -5.70 -8.93
C ASN A 114 11.10 -6.10 -10.10
N ILE A 115 12.07 -5.25 -10.47
CA ILE A 115 13.04 -5.57 -11.54
C ILE A 115 14.01 -6.69 -11.12
N THR A 116 14.27 -6.87 -9.81
CA THR A 116 15.15 -7.94 -9.30
C THR A 116 14.42 -9.29 -9.16
N GLN A 117 13.08 -9.27 -9.07
CA GLN A 117 12.22 -10.45 -8.98
C GLN A 117 11.76 -10.96 -10.37
N ALA A 118 11.84 -10.11 -11.40
CA ALA A 118 11.50 -10.42 -12.80
C ALA A 118 12.63 -11.16 -13.54
#